data_AF-A0A7S2ISF2-F1
#
_entry.id   AF-A0A7S2ISF2-F1
#
_cell.length_a   1.000
_cell.length_b   1.000
_cell.length_c   1.000
_cell.angle_alpha   90.00
_cell.angle_beta   90.00
_cell.angle_gamma   90.00
#
_symmetry.space_group_name_H-M   'P 1'
#
loop_
_entity.id
_entity.type
_entity.pdbx_description
1 polymer ?
#
loop_
_entity_poly.entity_id
_entity_poly.type
_entity_poly.pdbx_seq_one_letter_code
_entity_poly.pdbx_strand_id
1 'polypeptide(L)'
;GTPAALADWLRQLAIAYKQEDGCGGVTHEAARIMLDPRPDLGAYAFMKTMMGVGMFVFDVASTSCDTSNRWMLHQAANDGFRGLLLVCFDGPDAAHGPRGLVTICNGDNQGMLFNCAITRELLASTSVFSPALEGLDWSRVPSMDEGFSTEGMKQEEIVNLGLRGLVLNAFVDA
;
A
#
# COMPACT_ATOMS: atom_id res chain seq x y z
N GLY A 1 -11.81 13.94 -0.86
CA GLY A 1 -11.33 13.84 0.53
C GLY A 1 -9.93 14.40 0.61
N THR A 2 -9.45 14.76 1.80
CA THR A 2 -8.04 15.17 2.02
C THR A 2 -7.17 13.94 2.34
N PRO A 3 -5.84 14.00 2.14
CA PRO A 3 -4.94 12.91 2.55
C PRO A 3 -5.08 12.55 4.03
N ALA A 4 -5.21 13.57 4.90
CA ALA A 4 -5.36 13.37 6.33
C ALA A 4 -6.67 12.65 6.69
N ALA A 5 -7.79 13.00 6.04
CA ALA A 5 -9.06 12.32 6.27
C ALA A 5 -9.04 10.86 5.78
N LEU A 6 -8.39 10.60 4.64
CA LEU A 6 -8.20 9.23 4.15
C LEU A 6 -7.28 8.42 5.08
N ALA A 7 -6.19 9.01 5.57
CA ALA A 7 -5.30 8.38 6.52
C ALA A 7 -6.02 8.04 7.84
N ASP A 8 -6.88 8.94 8.34
CA ASP A 8 -7.68 8.66 9.54
C ASP A 8 -8.71 7.54 9.29
N TRP A 9 -9.36 7.52 8.12
CA TRP A 9 -10.26 6.43 7.77
C TRP A 9 -9.53 5.08 7.67
N LEU A 10 -8.34 5.02 7.06
CA LEU A 10 -7.52 3.80 7.02
C LEU A 10 -7.11 3.35 8.43
N ARG A 11 -6.78 4.31 9.32
CA ARG A 11 -6.50 4.02 10.72
C ARG A 11 -7.71 3.40 11.41
N GLN A 12 -8.91 3.95 11.21
CA GLN A 12 -10.15 3.40 11.75
C GLN A 12 -10.43 1.99 11.20
N LEU A 13 -10.25 1.77 9.89
CA LEU A 13 -10.40 0.46 9.25
C LEU A 13 -9.44 -0.57 9.85
N ALA A 14 -8.17 -0.22 10.03
CA ALA A 14 -7.15 -1.08 10.64
C ALA A 14 -7.49 -1.43 12.11
N ILE A 15 -7.99 -0.47 12.88
CA ILE A 15 -8.42 -0.71 14.27
C ILE A 15 -9.64 -1.62 14.30
N ALA A 16 -10.64 -1.35 13.46
CA ALA A 16 -11.85 -2.18 13.35
C ALA A 16 -11.51 -3.63 12.96
N TYR A 17 -10.49 -3.85 12.12
CA TYR A 17 -10.02 -5.19 11.78
C TYR A 17 -9.57 -6.02 12.99
N LYS A 18 -9.07 -5.36 14.05
CA LYS A 18 -8.56 -6.02 15.27
C LYS A 18 -9.54 -6.00 16.44
N GLN A 19 -10.48 -5.06 16.47
CA GLN A 19 -11.39 -4.84 17.60
C GLN A 19 -12.81 -5.28 17.25
N GLU A 20 -13.40 -6.17 18.04
CA GLU A 20 -14.75 -6.70 17.82
C GLU A 20 -15.83 -5.59 17.81
N ASP A 21 -15.63 -4.53 18.61
CA ASP A 21 -16.53 -3.36 18.67
C ASP A 21 -16.43 -2.44 17.44
N GLY A 22 -15.46 -2.67 16.54
CA GLY A 22 -15.20 -1.82 15.37
C GLY A 22 -14.54 -0.47 15.71
N CYS A 23 -14.55 0.46 14.76
CA CYS A 23 -14.01 1.81 14.94
C CYS A 23 -14.56 2.79 13.89
N GLY A 24 -14.89 4.03 14.29
CA GLY A 24 -15.14 5.12 13.33
C GLY A 24 -16.30 4.91 12.35
N GLY A 25 -17.29 4.08 12.72
CA GLY A 25 -18.40 3.69 11.86
C GLY A 25 -18.15 2.45 11.00
N VAL A 26 -16.96 1.85 11.08
CA VAL A 26 -16.61 0.57 10.45
C VAL A 26 -16.75 -0.54 11.50
N THR A 27 -17.57 -1.56 11.23
CA THR A 27 -17.70 -2.73 12.10
C THR A 27 -16.51 -3.68 11.91
N HIS A 28 -16.25 -4.54 12.90
CA HIS A 28 -15.23 -5.59 12.78
C HIS A 28 -15.46 -6.48 11.55
N GLU A 29 -16.69 -6.94 11.36
CA GLU A 29 -17.08 -7.79 10.23
C GLU A 29 -16.82 -7.10 8.87
N ALA A 30 -17.19 -5.82 8.75
CA ALA A 30 -16.93 -5.06 7.53
C ALA A 30 -15.42 -4.92 7.26
N ALA A 31 -14.62 -4.66 8.30
CA ALA A 31 -13.17 -4.56 8.17
C ALA A 31 -12.54 -5.89 7.75
N ARG A 32 -12.97 -7.01 8.32
CA ARG A 32 -12.58 -8.37 7.91
C ARG A 32 -12.91 -8.63 6.45
N ILE A 33 -14.13 -8.30 6.02
CA ILE A 33 -14.55 -8.44 4.61
C ILE A 33 -13.65 -7.65 3.65
N MET A 34 -13.22 -6.45 4.05
CA MET A 34 -12.39 -5.58 3.22
C MET A 34 -10.93 -6.03 3.17
N LEU A 35 -10.38 -6.56 4.27
CA LEU A 35 -8.94 -6.82 4.43
C LEU A 35 -8.54 -8.29 4.43
N ASP A 36 -9.48 -9.22 4.50
CA ASP A 36 -9.15 -10.63 4.31
C ASP A 36 -8.99 -10.95 2.82
N PRO A 37 -7.91 -11.66 2.44
CA PRO A 37 -7.70 -12.05 1.06
C PRO A 37 -8.81 -12.99 0.59
N ARG A 38 -9.33 -12.72 -0.59
CA ARG A 38 -10.26 -13.57 -1.33
C ARG A 38 -9.52 -14.40 -2.39
N PRO A 39 -10.18 -15.39 -3.01
CA PRO A 39 -9.57 -16.14 -4.11
C PRO A 39 -9.00 -15.19 -5.18
N ASP A 40 -7.76 -15.45 -5.60
CA ASP A 40 -7.10 -14.62 -6.59
C ASP A 40 -7.76 -14.78 -7.96
N LEU A 41 -8.16 -13.65 -8.55
CA LEU A 41 -8.73 -13.55 -9.90
C LEU A 41 -7.76 -12.87 -10.88
N GLY A 42 -6.46 -12.84 -10.56
CA GLY A 42 -5.40 -12.22 -11.36
C GLY A 42 -4.77 -10.99 -10.70
N ALA A 43 -5.17 -10.64 -9.47
CA ALA A 43 -4.61 -9.52 -8.72
C ALA A 43 -3.14 -9.74 -8.38
N TYR A 44 -2.74 -10.97 -8.05
CA TYR A 44 -1.35 -11.26 -7.73
C TYR A 44 -0.46 -11.11 -8.98
N ALA A 45 -0.90 -11.66 -10.11
CA ALA A 45 -0.20 -11.50 -11.39
C ALA A 45 -0.10 -10.04 -11.83
N PHE A 46 -1.06 -9.20 -11.44
CA PHE A 46 -1.13 -7.79 -11.82
C PHE A 46 -0.27 -6.89 -10.90
N MET A 47 -0.50 -6.97 -9.59
CA MET A 47 0.01 -6.04 -8.57
C MET A 47 0.92 -6.67 -7.53
N LYS A 48 1.10 -8.00 -7.57
CA LYS A 48 1.82 -8.78 -6.53
C LYS A 48 1.13 -8.69 -5.16
N THR A 49 -0.20 -8.61 -5.17
CA THR A 49 -1.04 -8.50 -3.98
C THR A 49 -2.29 -9.35 -4.15
N MET A 50 -2.85 -9.83 -3.04
CA MET A 50 -4.20 -10.38 -3.02
C MET A 50 -5.24 -9.25 -2.97
N MET A 51 -6.53 -9.57 -3.03
CA MET A 51 -7.60 -8.59 -2.80
C MET A 51 -8.61 -9.07 -1.77
N GLY A 52 -9.03 -8.17 -0.89
CA GLY A 52 -10.31 -8.27 -0.19
C GLY A 52 -11.42 -7.57 -0.97
N VAL A 53 -12.41 -7.00 -0.28
CA VAL A 53 -13.42 -6.15 -0.92
C VAL A 53 -12.91 -4.72 -1.03
N GLY A 54 -12.54 -4.34 -2.24
CA GLY A 54 -12.12 -2.98 -2.57
C GLY A 54 -10.70 -2.62 -2.14
N MET A 55 -10.01 -3.45 -1.34
CA MET A 55 -8.63 -3.21 -0.92
C MET A 55 -7.72 -4.33 -1.40
N PHE A 56 -6.55 -3.98 -1.92
CA PHE A 56 -5.46 -4.93 -2.10
C PHE A 56 -4.84 -5.22 -0.74
N VAL A 57 -4.43 -6.47 -0.53
CA VAL A 57 -3.78 -6.93 0.70
C VAL A 57 -2.61 -7.84 0.41
N PHE A 58 -1.54 -7.70 1.15
CA PHE A 58 -0.35 -8.52 0.99
C PHE A 58 0.43 -8.62 2.30
N ASP A 59 1.15 -9.73 2.43
CA ASP A 59 1.95 -10.06 3.60
C ASP A 59 3.43 -9.84 3.27
N VAL A 60 4.14 -9.28 4.24
CA VAL A 60 5.53 -8.83 4.13
C VAL A 60 6.34 -9.48 5.23
N ALA A 61 7.52 -10.00 4.89
CA ALA A 61 8.43 -10.60 5.86
C ALA A 61 8.77 -9.62 6.98
N SER A 62 8.90 -10.13 8.20
CA SER A 62 9.39 -9.37 9.35
C SER A 62 10.63 -10.05 9.94
N THR A 63 11.32 -9.35 10.82
CA THR A 63 12.46 -9.87 11.60
C THR A 63 12.03 -10.95 12.61
N SER A 64 10.74 -11.02 12.93
CA SER A 64 10.16 -12.09 13.75
C SER A 64 9.69 -13.23 12.85
N CYS A 65 10.42 -14.36 12.85
CA CYS A 65 10.20 -15.49 11.95
C CYS A 65 8.77 -16.09 11.94
N ASP A 66 7.96 -15.81 12.96
CA ASP A 66 6.63 -16.40 13.14
C ASP A 66 5.48 -15.43 12.82
N THR A 67 5.76 -14.17 12.45
CA THR A 67 4.71 -13.16 12.20
C THR A 67 5.06 -12.28 11.00
N SER A 68 4.17 -12.17 10.02
CA SER A 68 4.30 -11.25 8.89
C SER A 68 3.64 -9.89 9.19
N ASN A 69 4.13 -8.85 8.52
CA ASN A 69 3.44 -7.57 8.43
C ASN A 69 2.36 -7.65 7.35
N ARG A 70 1.13 -7.25 7.66
CA ARG A 70 0.03 -7.22 6.70
C ARG A 70 -0.24 -5.79 6.27
N TRP A 71 -0.29 -5.58 4.96
CA TRP A 71 -0.44 -4.28 4.34
C TRP A 71 -1.72 -4.20 3.54
N MET A 72 -2.41 -3.07 3.66
CA MET A 72 -3.54 -2.71 2.82
C MET A 72 -3.10 -1.65 1.81
N LEU A 73 -3.58 -1.78 0.58
CA LEU A 73 -3.23 -0.95 -0.55
C LEU A 73 -4.48 -0.58 -1.34
N HIS A 74 -4.55 0.68 -1.76
CA HIS A 74 -5.47 1.11 -2.80
C HIS A 74 -4.80 2.20 -3.63
N GLN A 75 -5.03 2.19 -4.94
CA GLN A 75 -4.63 3.26 -5.84
C GLN A 75 -5.85 4.01 -6.36
N ALA A 76 -5.71 5.29 -6.65
CA ALA A 76 -6.73 6.05 -7.35
C ALA A 76 -6.13 6.59 -8.65
N ALA A 77 -6.84 6.38 -9.77
CA ALA A 77 -6.44 6.85 -11.07
C ALA A 77 -7.67 7.34 -11.83
N ASN A 78 -7.86 8.66 -11.85
CA ASN A 78 -8.90 9.34 -12.62
C ASN A 78 -8.24 10.40 -13.51
N ASP A 79 -8.95 10.95 -14.49
CA ASP A 79 -8.42 11.99 -15.37
C ASP A 79 -7.87 13.18 -14.56
N GLY A 80 -6.55 13.41 -14.66
CA GLY A 80 -5.86 14.47 -13.93
C GLY A 80 -5.68 14.23 -12.42
N PHE A 81 -5.92 13.03 -11.89
CA PHE A 81 -5.73 12.72 -10.47
C PHE A 81 -5.08 11.35 -10.24
N ARG A 82 -4.09 11.30 -9.34
CA ARG A 82 -3.46 10.05 -8.88
C ARG A 82 -3.41 9.99 -7.36
N GLY A 83 -3.63 8.82 -6.81
CA GLY A 83 -3.52 8.57 -5.37
C GLY A 83 -2.98 7.18 -5.04
N LEU A 84 -2.34 7.08 -3.89
CA LEU A 84 -1.90 5.85 -3.27
C LEU A 84 -2.23 5.88 -1.78
N LEU A 85 -2.85 4.82 -1.31
CA LEU A 85 -3.17 4.54 0.08
C LEU A 85 -2.42 3.27 0.45
N LEU A 86 -1.48 3.34 1.40
CA LEU A 86 -0.63 2.20 1.75
C LEU A 86 -0.38 2.18 3.26
N VAL A 87 -0.92 1.18 3.95
CA VAL A 87 -0.87 1.11 5.42
C VAL A 87 -0.61 -0.32 5.88
N CYS A 88 0.41 -0.50 6.71
CA CYS A 88 0.58 -1.68 7.54
C CYS A 88 -0.48 -1.65 8.65
N PHE A 89 -1.35 -2.64 8.66
CA PHE A 89 -2.49 -2.70 9.57
C PHE A 89 -2.39 -3.85 10.58
N ASP A 90 -1.51 -4.82 10.32
CA ASP A 90 -1.26 -5.93 11.23
C ASP A 90 0.21 -6.40 11.15
N GLY A 91 0.65 -7.14 12.18
CA GLY A 91 2.04 -7.56 12.35
C GLY A 91 2.92 -6.62 13.19
N PRO A 92 4.23 -6.91 13.30
CA PRO A 92 5.16 -6.17 14.14
C PRO A 92 5.19 -4.66 13.90
N ASP A 93 5.16 -4.22 12.64
CA ASP A 93 5.15 -2.79 12.31
C ASP A 93 3.87 -2.10 12.79
N ALA A 94 2.75 -2.81 12.90
CA ALA A 94 1.50 -2.27 13.39
C ALA A 94 1.27 -2.49 14.92
N ALA A 95 2.29 -2.93 15.66
CA ALA A 95 2.16 -3.30 17.09
C ALA A 95 1.68 -2.14 17.99
N HIS A 96 2.02 -0.90 17.63
CA HIS A 96 1.62 0.31 18.36
C HIS A 96 0.53 1.11 17.64
N GLY A 97 -0.15 0.49 16.67
CA GLY A 97 -1.12 1.11 15.80
C GLY A 97 -0.69 1.05 14.34
N PRO A 98 -1.63 1.26 13.40
CA PRO A 98 -1.35 1.19 11.97
C PRO A 98 -0.36 2.27 11.54
N ARG A 99 0.53 1.92 10.60
CA ARG A 99 1.58 2.81 10.10
C ARG A 99 1.59 2.79 8.59
N GLY A 100 1.74 3.95 7.98
CA GLY A 100 1.77 4.08 6.53
C GLY A 100 1.52 5.50 6.08
N LEU A 101 1.07 5.64 4.84
CA LEU A 101 0.96 6.91 4.18
C LEU A 101 -0.21 6.94 3.19
N VAL A 102 -0.64 8.17 2.90
CA VAL A 102 -1.52 8.49 1.78
C VAL A 102 -0.84 9.58 0.96
N THR A 103 -0.62 9.32 -0.32
CA THR A 103 -0.12 10.32 -1.28
C THR A 103 -1.17 10.55 -2.33
N ILE A 104 -1.45 11.82 -2.63
CA ILE A 104 -2.33 12.20 -3.73
C ILE A 104 -1.71 13.38 -4.48
N CYS A 105 -1.92 13.44 -5.78
CA CYS A 105 -1.51 14.55 -6.61
C CYS A 105 -2.47 14.74 -7.78
N ASN A 106 -2.45 15.95 -8.34
CA ASN A 106 -3.08 16.22 -9.62
C ASN A 106 -2.06 15.94 -10.73
N GLY A 107 -2.47 15.16 -11.73
CA GLY A 107 -1.65 14.78 -12.87
C GLY A 107 -2.05 13.40 -13.41
N ASP A 108 -1.58 13.09 -14.62
CA ASP A 108 -1.81 11.80 -15.25
C ASP A 108 -0.65 10.83 -14.96
N ASN A 109 0.07 10.38 -15.99
CA ASN A 109 1.16 9.40 -15.84
C ASN A 109 2.32 9.95 -15.01
N GLN A 110 2.58 11.27 -15.07
CA GLN A 110 3.57 11.92 -14.22
C GLN A 110 3.16 11.94 -12.73
N GLY A 111 1.86 11.96 -12.44
CA GLY A 111 1.36 11.84 -11.08
C GLY A 111 1.63 10.46 -10.46
N MET A 112 1.64 9.40 -11.28
CA MET A 112 2.05 8.07 -10.85
C MET A 112 3.53 8.08 -10.43
N LEU A 113 4.43 8.64 -11.26
CA LEU A 113 5.86 8.72 -10.95
C LEU A 113 6.13 9.54 -9.69
N PHE A 114 5.41 10.65 -9.50
CA PHE A 114 5.46 11.44 -8.28
C PHE A 114 5.05 10.62 -7.05
N ASN A 115 3.92 9.91 -7.10
CA ASN A 115 3.46 9.08 -5.99
C ASN A 115 4.48 7.97 -5.68
N CYS A 116 5.08 7.34 -6.71
CA CYS A 116 6.16 6.36 -6.51
C CYS A 116 7.37 6.98 -5.81
N ALA A 117 7.89 8.10 -6.31
CA ALA A 117 9.06 8.77 -5.74
C ALA A 117 8.87 9.13 -4.26
N ILE A 118 7.77 9.80 -3.93
CA ILE A 118 7.47 10.21 -2.55
C ILE A 118 7.25 9.00 -1.65
N THR A 119 6.55 7.97 -2.14
CA THR A 119 6.30 6.77 -1.35
C THR A 119 7.60 6.05 -1.00
N ARG A 120 8.53 5.92 -1.96
CA ARG A 120 9.85 5.34 -1.71
C ARG A 120 10.62 6.11 -0.64
N GLU A 121 10.69 7.42 -0.78
CA GLU A 121 11.41 8.29 0.15
C GLU A 121 10.84 8.19 1.57
N LEU A 122 9.51 8.23 1.70
CA LEU A 122 8.84 8.12 3.00
C LEU A 122 9.03 6.74 3.63
N LEU A 123 8.88 5.65 2.87
CA LEU A 123 9.05 4.29 3.39
C LEU A 123 10.52 3.99 3.77
N ALA A 124 11.49 4.59 3.08
CA ALA A 124 12.91 4.47 3.40
C ALA A 124 13.35 5.37 4.58
N SER A 125 12.51 6.32 4.99
CA SER A 125 12.86 7.32 6.00
C SER A 125 12.79 6.76 7.42
N THR A 126 13.91 6.86 8.15
CA THR A 126 14.02 6.50 9.57
C THR A 126 13.47 7.58 10.51
N SER A 127 13.16 8.78 10.00
CA SER A 127 12.58 9.88 10.77
C SER A 127 11.06 9.94 10.66
N VAL A 128 10.50 9.62 9.49
CA VAL A 128 9.05 9.50 9.28
C VAL A 128 8.54 8.23 9.96
N PHE A 129 9.25 7.11 9.77
CA PHE A 129 8.96 5.86 10.42
C PHE A 129 10.07 5.51 11.41
N SER A 130 9.79 5.74 12.69
CA SER A 130 10.67 5.35 13.80
C SER A 130 9.92 4.41 14.75
N PRO A 131 10.34 3.13 14.92
CA PRO A 131 11.48 2.47 14.25
C PRO A 131 11.28 2.31 12.73
N ALA A 132 12.33 2.05 11.96
CA ALA A 132 12.21 1.81 10.52
C ALA A 132 11.27 0.63 10.23
N LEU A 133 10.56 0.69 9.09
CA LEU A 133 9.67 -0.39 8.66
C LEU A 133 10.48 -1.63 8.24
N GLU A 134 9.94 -2.80 8.52
CA GLU A 134 10.58 -4.08 8.23
C GLU A 134 10.16 -4.64 6.85
N GLY A 135 10.99 -5.52 6.29
CA GLY A 135 10.68 -6.24 5.06
C GLY A 135 10.75 -5.41 3.78
N LEU A 136 11.50 -4.30 3.78
CA LEU A 136 11.78 -3.48 2.60
C LEU A 136 13.20 -3.72 2.07
N ASP A 137 13.32 -4.04 0.79
CA ASP A 137 14.58 -4.16 0.05
C ASP A 137 14.53 -3.34 -1.25
N TRP A 138 15.10 -2.13 -1.18
CA TRP A 138 15.13 -1.20 -2.31
C TRP A 138 16.05 -1.63 -3.46
N SER A 139 16.89 -2.65 -3.27
CA SER A 139 17.72 -3.18 -4.36
C SER A 139 16.92 -3.99 -5.39
N ARG A 140 15.68 -4.38 -5.05
CA ARG A 140 14.77 -5.16 -5.89
C ARG A 140 14.00 -4.34 -6.93
N VAL A 141 14.21 -3.02 -6.92
CA VAL A 141 13.50 -2.06 -7.75
C VAL A 141 14.50 -1.09 -8.36
N PRO A 142 14.31 -0.66 -9.62
CA PRO A 142 15.23 0.28 -10.26
C PRO A 142 15.25 1.62 -9.53
N SER A 143 16.31 2.40 -9.75
CA SER A 143 16.36 3.79 -9.31
C SER A 143 15.31 4.63 -10.03
N MET A 144 14.78 5.67 -9.38
CA MET A 144 13.89 6.63 -10.04
C MET A 144 14.58 7.37 -11.19
N ASP A 145 15.92 7.50 -11.15
CA ASP A 145 16.72 8.18 -12.18
C ASP A 145 16.83 7.37 -13.49
N GLU A 146 16.65 6.05 -13.42
CA GLU A 146 16.63 5.18 -14.62
C GLU A 146 15.33 5.35 -15.42
N GLY A 147 14.33 6.00 -14.82
CA GLY A 147 13.02 6.23 -15.41
C GLY A 147 12.14 4.98 -15.43
N PHE A 148 10.91 5.16 -15.92
CA PHE A 148 9.94 4.08 -16.13
C PHE A 148 9.31 4.26 -17.50
N SER A 149 9.54 3.30 -18.40
CA SER A 149 8.96 3.35 -19.74
C SER A 149 7.52 2.87 -19.69
N THR A 150 6.60 3.68 -20.21
CA THR A 150 5.19 3.31 -20.44
C THR A 150 4.93 2.84 -21.86
N GLU A 151 5.98 2.68 -22.68
CA GLU A 151 5.84 2.32 -24.08
C GLU A 151 5.19 0.93 -24.22
N GLY A 152 4.14 0.85 -25.04
CA GLY A 152 3.38 -0.38 -25.26
C GLY A 152 2.43 -0.79 -24.13
N MET A 153 2.36 -0.03 -23.02
CA MET A 153 1.41 -0.29 -21.94
C MET A 153 0.04 0.31 -22.26
N LYS A 154 -1.03 -0.37 -21.85
CA LYS A 154 -2.36 0.24 -21.86
C LYS A 154 -2.49 1.25 -20.74
N GLN A 155 -3.32 2.28 -20.94
CA GLN A 155 -3.47 3.37 -19.98
C GLN A 155 -3.93 2.88 -18.60
N GLU A 156 -4.80 1.87 -18.57
CA GLU A 156 -5.31 1.23 -17.35
C GLU A 156 -4.25 0.38 -16.60
N GLU A 157 -3.16 0.01 -17.27
CA GLU A 157 -2.08 -0.81 -16.72
C GLU A 157 -0.95 0.04 -16.13
N ILE A 158 -0.72 1.25 -16.64
CA ILE A 158 0.43 2.11 -16.29
C ILE A 158 0.54 2.34 -14.79
N VAL A 159 -0.58 2.64 -14.10
CA VAL A 159 -0.55 2.93 -12.66
C VAL A 159 -0.14 1.70 -11.86
N ASN A 160 -0.71 0.55 -12.22
CA ASN A 160 -0.51 -0.69 -11.51
C ASN A 160 0.90 -1.25 -11.76
N LEU A 161 1.34 -1.27 -13.02
CA LEU A 161 2.70 -1.71 -13.37
C LEU A 161 3.78 -0.76 -12.83
N GLY A 162 3.51 0.55 -12.83
CA GLY A 162 4.39 1.55 -12.23
C GLY A 162 4.55 1.36 -10.72
N LEU A 163 3.44 1.27 -9.98
CA LEU A 163 3.46 1.00 -8.54
C LEU A 163 4.14 -0.33 -8.21
N ARG A 164 3.83 -1.39 -8.97
CA ARG A 164 4.45 -2.70 -8.78
C ARG A 164 5.96 -2.64 -9.00
N GLY A 165 6.39 -2.10 -10.14
CA GLY A 165 7.80 -2.07 -10.55
C GLY A 165 8.66 -1.13 -9.71
N LEU A 166 8.11 -0.01 -9.24
CA LEU A 166 8.87 1.03 -8.56
C LEU A 166 8.70 1.02 -7.03
N VAL A 167 7.67 0.37 -6.49
CA VAL A 167 7.41 0.38 -5.04
C VAL A 167 7.15 -1.03 -4.51
N LEU A 168 6.12 -1.73 -4.99
CA LEU A 168 5.65 -2.94 -4.33
C LEU A 168 6.66 -4.09 -4.40
N ASN A 169 7.46 -4.16 -5.47
CA ASN A 169 8.52 -5.16 -5.58
C ASN A 169 9.63 -5.00 -4.53
N ALA A 170 9.75 -3.85 -3.86
CA ALA A 170 10.67 -3.67 -2.74
C ALA A 170 10.23 -4.44 -1.49
N PHE A 171 8.92 -4.70 -1.32
CA PHE A 171 8.43 -5.49 -0.19
C PHE A 171 8.80 -6.96 -0.35
N VAL A 172 9.54 -7.50 0.63
CA VAL A 172 9.94 -8.90 0.75
C VAL A 172 8.73 -9.71 1.15
N ASP A 173 8.36 -10.69 0.32
CA ASP A 173 7.22 -11.56 0.59
C ASP A 173 7.53 -12.40 1.84
N ALA A 174 6.51 -12.63 2.66
CA ALA A 174 6.58 -13.50 3.84
C ALA A 174 6.61 -14.99 3.46
#